data_AF-A0A5S5C3Y8-F1
#
_entry.id   AF-A0A5S5C3Y8-F1
#
_cell.length_a   1.000
_cell.length_b   1.000
_cell.length_c   1.000
_cell.angle_alpha   90.00
_cell.angle_beta   90.00
_cell.angle_gamma   90.00
#
_symmetry.space_group_name_H-M   'P 1'
#
loop_
_entity.id
_entity.type
_entity.pdbx_description
1 polymer ?
#
loop_
_entity_poly.entity_id
_entity_poly.type
_entity_poly.pdbx_seq_one_letter_code
_entity_poly.pdbx_strand_id
1 'polypeptide(L)'
;MGMTWKVKTSVLLIGLAAATMLTAGCASQDKPENGGNLAADESGAAGKTETKGGEAELEIPPVSIPKHGITLSPVQPQGALLQIGEKRQQFDWTYTTPRMILPRLQASDYDLDGADELSVALNVDSGTGLSVDELHIVESEGDEAKAAESADSATPFVDHVFEKDDYLAQLGNALTFKTSEVDGELFGHLTLNGETTKVSLKSFQTGYNGEVTEKLGFGAIVGFEASANKLIATFGVGIVIENVAEPQYFGEIQADVGYKDGEFQLSSFRFTAEE
;
A
#
# COMPACT_ATOMS: atom_id res chain seq x y z
N MET A 1 -33.31 -12.10 -33.90
CA MET A 1 -32.21 -11.57 -34.75
C MET A 1 -30.95 -11.62 -33.91
N GLY A 2 -30.18 -12.70 -34.02
CA GLY A 2 -29.07 -12.98 -33.09
C GLY A 2 -27.79 -12.26 -33.49
N MET A 3 -27.14 -11.59 -32.53
CA MET A 3 -25.88 -10.87 -32.75
C MET A 3 -24.73 -11.65 -32.10
N THR A 4 -23.96 -12.37 -32.91
CA THR A 4 -22.83 -13.18 -32.46
C THR A 4 -21.59 -12.31 -32.28
N TRP A 5 -21.13 -12.15 -31.04
CA TRP A 5 -19.84 -11.54 -30.75
C TRP A 5 -18.70 -12.53 -31.04
N LYS A 6 -17.68 -12.09 -31.77
CA LYS A 6 -16.45 -12.86 -32.01
C LYS A 6 -15.37 -12.40 -31.04
N VAL A 7 -15.07 -13.21 -30.03
CA VAL A 7 -13.86 -13.05 -29.21
C VAL A 7 -12.63 -13.42 -30.06
N LYS A 8 -11.60 -12.56 -30.04
CA LYS A 8 -10.29 -12.87 -30.61
C LYS A 8 -9.35 -13.34 -29.50
N THR A 9 -9.07 -14.63 -29.46
CA THR A 9 -8.08 -15.20 -28.54
C THR A 9 -6.66 -14.97 -29.08
N SER A 10 -5.88 -14.12 -28.41
CA SER A 10 -4.44 -13.98 -28.67
C SER A 10 -3.68 -14.96 -27.77
N VAL A 11 -3.17 -16.05 -28.35
CA VAL A 11 -2.32 -17.01 -27.63
C VAL A 11 -0.89 -16.46 -27.57
N LEU A 12 -0.40 -16.16 -26.37
CA LEU A 12 1.00 -15.81 -26.15
C LEU A 12 1.79 -17.09 -25.80
N LEU A 13 2.69 -17.52 -26.68
CA LEU A 13 3.68 -18.55 -26.34
C LEU A 13 4.80 -17.92 -25.49
N ILE A 14 4.96 -18.39 -24.25
CA ILE A 14 6.16 -18.12 -23.45
C ILE A 14 7.09 -19.32 -23.57
N GLY A 15 8.28 -19.09 -24.13
CA GLY A 15 9.31 -20.11 -24.31
C GLY A 15 10.05 -20.41 -23.01
N LEU A 16 10.14 -21.69 -22.66
CA LEU A 16 10.90 -22.16 -21.51
C LEU A 16 12.41 -22.12 -21.81
N ALA A 17 13.19 -21.38 -21.00
CA ALA A 17 14.66 -21.38 -21.07
C ALA A 17 15.24 -21.91 -19.76
N ALA A 18 15.71 -23.15 -19.78
CA ALA A 18 16.42 -23.76 -18.64
C ALA A 18 17.92 -23.43 -18.69
N ALA A 19 18.50 -23.08 -17.53
CA ALA A 19 19.95 -22.97 -17.35
C ALA A 19 20.36 -23.69 -16.05
N THR A 20 21.12 -24.76 -16.19
CA THR A 20 21.59 -25.61 -15.08
C THR A 20 22.96 -25.19 -14.55
N MET A 21 23.08 -25.22 -13.22
CA MET A 21 24.26 -25.57 -12.40
C MET A 21 25.64 -24.97 -12.73
N LEU A 22 26.32 -24.53 -11.66
CA LEU A 22 27.67 -25.02 -11.36
C LEU A 22 27.97 -24.88 -9.86
N THR A 23 28.43 -25.97 -9.24
CA THR A 23 28.95 -25.98 -7.86
C THR A 23 30.47 -26.03 -7.88
N ALA A 24 31.12 -25.33 -6.95
CA ALA A 24 32.52 -25.55 -6.60
C ALA A 24 32.74 -25.14 -5.15
N GLY A 25 33.18 -26.09 -4.33
CA GLY A 25 33.76 -25.79 -3.02
C GLY A 25 35.23 -26.21 -3.01
N CYS A 26 36.00 -25.68 -2.06
CA CYS A 26 37.18 -26.34 -1.52
C CYS A 26 37.48 -25.76 -0.14
N ALA A 27 37.87 -26.63 0.79
CA ALA A 27 38.40 -26.28 2.09
C ALA A 27 39.88 -26.66 2.15
N SER A 28 40.68 -25.94 2.94
CA SER A 28 41.99 -26.41 3.39
C SER A 28 42.26 -25.94 4.81
N GLN A 29 42.75 -26.85 5.63
CA GLN A 29 43.25 -26.60 6.99
C GLN A 29 44.65 -25.97 6.92
N ASP A 30 45.12 -25.37 8.01
CA ASP A 30 46.39 -25.80 8.65
C ASP A 30 46.62 -25.21 10.05
N LYS A 31 47.48 -25.90 10.82
CA LYS A 31 47.95 -25.72 12.21
C LYS A 31 49.27 -26.53 12.32
N PRO A 32 50.10 -26.51 13.40
CA PRO A 32 50.19 -25.68 14.62
C PRO A 32 51.65 -25.20 14.92
N GLU A 33 52.07 -25.22 16.20
CA GLU A 33 53.41 -24.96 16.81
C GLU A 33 53.75 -23.48 17.15
N ASN A 34 54.45 -23.10 18.24
CA ASN A 34 55.02 -23.75 19.46
C ASN A 34 55.24 -22.65 20.55
N GLY A 35 55.57 -22.83 21.85
CA GLY A 35 55.74 -24.03 22.71
C GLY A 35 56.44 -23.77 24.08
N GLY A 36 55.73 -23.84 25.22
CA GLY A 36 56.26 -23.84 26.62
C GLY A 36 56.45 -22.47 27.33
N ASN A 37 56.53 -22.33 28.67
CA ASN A 37 56.26 -23.23 29.81
C ASN A 37 56.22 -22.43 31.17
N LEU A 38 55.67 -23.03 32.25
CA LEU A 38 55.83 -22.73 33.70
C LEU A 38 55.02 -21.62 34.43
N ALA A 39 54.06 -22.10 35.24
CA ALA A 39 53.92 -21.93 36.72
C ALA A 39 53.33 -20.67 37.40
N ALA A 40 52.30 -20.92 38.25
CA ALA A 40 51.91 -20.26 39.53
C ALA A 40 51.55 -18.74 39.53
N ASP A 41 50.66 -18.22 40.37
CA ASP A 41 49.52 -18.73 41.17
C ASP A 41 48.64 -17.49 41.56
N GLU A 42 47.46 -17.74 42.14
CA GLU A 42 46.59 -16.81 42.88
C GLU A 42 45.85 -15.62 42.20
N SER A 43 44.54 -15.62 42.47
CA SER A 43 43.63 -14.47 42.61
C SER A 43 43.15 -13.74 41.34
N GLY A 44 41.82 -13.59 41.21
CA GLY A 44 41.23 -12.79 40.12
C GLY A 44 39.86 -13.24 39.61
N ALA A 45 38.94 -13.68 40.47
CA ALA A 45 37.56 -14.00 40.07
C ALA A 45 36.72 -12.73 39.80
N ALA A 46 37.08 -11.98 38.76
CA ALA A 46 36.25 -10.94 38.17
C ALA A 46 35.53 -11.52 36.95
N GLY A 47 34.29 -11.96 37.15
CA GLY A 47 33.46 -12.50 36.06
C GLY A 47 33.23 -11.44 34.98
N LYS A 48 33.80 -11.66 33.79
CA LYS A 48 33.39 -10.92 32.59
C LYS A 48 32.01 -11.39 32.17
N THR A 49 30.99 -10.61 32.50
CA THR A 49 29.68 -10.76 31.86
C THR A 49 29.82 -10.26 30.41
N GLU A 50 29.98 -11.18 29.47
CA GLU A 50 29.82 -10.87 28.06
C GLU A 50 28.34 -10.56 27.81
N THR A 51 28.00 -9.27 27.75
CA THR A 51 26.69 -8.83 27.31
C THR A 51 26.53 -9.16 25.83
N LYS A 52 25.97 -10.33 25.53
CA LYS A 52 25.40 -10.59 24.20
C LYS A 52 24.27 -9.57 23.99
N GLY A 53 24.55 -8.54 23.19
CA GLY A 53 23.53 -7.72 22.59
C GLY A 53 22.75 -8.58 21.59
N GLY A 54 21.73 -9.28 22.08
CA GLY A 54 20.65 -9.74 21.22
C GLY A 54 19.87 -8.51 20.79
N GLU A 55 19.82 -8.24 19.50
CA GLU A 55 18.85 -7.31 18.95
C GLU A 55 17.46 -7.86 19.31
N ALA A 56 16.67 -7.07 20.03
CA ALA A 56 15.31 -7.47 20.37
C ALA A 56 14.49 -7.48 19.08
N GLU A 57 14.05 -8.67 18.68
CA GLU A 57 13.14 -8.83 17.56
C GLU A 57 11.87 -8.02 17.83
N LEU A 58 11.55 -7.08 16.95
CA LEU A 58 10.39 -6.19 17.10
C LEU A 58 9.12 -6.99 16.83
N GLU A 59 8.48 -7.47 17.89
CA GLU A 59 7.15 -8.10 17.81
C GLU A 59 6.11 -7.08 17.31
N ILE A 60 5.73 -7.20 16.04
CA ILE A 60 4.63 -6.43 15.44
C ILE A 60 3.31 -6.95 16.05
N PRO A 61 2.48 -6.09 16.67
CA PRO A 61 1.23 -6.53 17.28
C PRO A 61 0.13 -6.81 16.25
N PRO A 62 -0.80 -7.74 16.52
CA PRO A 62 -2.02 -7.93 15.73
C PRO A 62 -2.99 -6.74 15.91
N VAL A 63 -3.85 -6.50 14.91
CA VAL A 63 -4.99 -5.56 15.00
C VAL A 63 -6.29 -6.36 15.09
N SER A 64 -7.29 -5.87 15.82
CA SER A 64 -8.56 -6.60 16.03
C SER A 64 -9.78 -5.70 16.09
N ILE A 65 -10.94 -6.25 15.72
CA ILE A 65 -12.26 -5.68 16.03
C ILE A 65 -12.98 -6.68 16.97
N PRO A 66 -12.79 -6.60 18.30
CA PRO A 66 -13.25 -7.65 19.23
C PRO A 66 -14.75 -7.90 19.19
N LYS A 67 -15.56 -6.86 18.95
CA LYS A 67 -17.03 -6.97 18.84
C LYS A 67 -17.50 -7.86 17.68
N HIS A 68 -16.68 -8.07 16.66
CA HIS A 68 -16.98 -8.91 15.49
C HIS A 68 -16.12 -10.20 15.46
N GLY A 69 -15.28 -10.44 16.47
CA GLY A 69 -14.37 -11.60 16.48
C GLY A 69 -13.30 -11.58 15.39
N ILE A 70 -12.95 -10.39 14.88
CA ILE A 70 -11.97 -10.19 13.80
C ILE A 70 -10.59 -9.92 14.39
N THR A 71 -9.56 -10.58 13.87
CA THR A 71 -8.15 -10.30 14.16
C THR A 71 -7.31 -10.49 12.90
N LEU A 72 -6.46 -9.51 12.61
CA LEU A 72 -5.43 -9.58 11.57
C LEU A 72 -4.06 -9.62 12.27
N SER A 73 -3.27 -10.65 12.00
CA SER A 73 -1.94 -10.86 12.59
C SER A 73 -0.86 -10.82 11.51
N PRO A 74 0.35 -10.28 11.80
CA PRO A 74 1.48 -10.40 10.88
C PRO A 74 1.94 -11.86 10.76
N VAL A 75 2.40 -12.25 9.59
CA VAL A 75 3.07 -13.54 9.34
C VAL A 75 4.51 -13.29 8.93
N GLN A 76 5.45 -14.05 9.50
CA GLN A 76 6.86 -13.98 9.13
C GLN A 76 7.17 -14.97 7.99
N PRO A 77 8.05 -14.62 7.03
CA PRO A 77 8.75 -13.33 6.90
C PRO A 77 7.89 -12.22 6.27
N GLN A 78 6.77 -12.56 5.63
CA GLN A 78 5.81 -11.65 5.00
C GLN A 78 4.41 -12.29 5.00
N GLY A 79 3.38 -11.45 4.89
CA GLY A 79 1.97 -11.84 4.82
C GLY A 79 1.17 -11.44 6.06
N ALA A 80 -0.13 -11.67 5.97
CA ALA A 80 -1.09 -11.43 7.06
C ALA A 80 -2.03 -12.63 7.24
N LEU A 81 -2.31 -12.99 8.49
CA LEU A 81 -3.29 -14.01 8.85
C LEU A 81 -4.56 -13.32 9.34
N LEU A 82 -5.62 -13.40 8.54
CA LEU A 82 -6.96 -12.98 8.95
C LEU A 82 -7.66 -14.13 9.68
N GLN A 83 -8.24 -13.83 10.83
CA GLN A 83 -9.18 -14.69 11.55
C GLN A 83 -10.50 -13.94 11.77
N ILE A 84 -11.61 -14.58 11.41
CA ILE A 84 -12.97 -14.13 11.76
C ILE A 84 -13.70 -15.30 12.41
N GLY A 85 -13.93 -15.21 13.72
CA GLY A 85 -14.46 -16.33 14.51
C GLY A 85 -13.51 -17.53 14.46
N GLU A 86 -13.96 -18.65 13.90
CA GLU A 86 -13.17 -19.88 13.69
C GLU A 86 -12.52 -19.96 12.29
N LYS A 87 -13.01 -19.19 11.31
CA LYS A 87 -12.45 -19.13 9.94
C LYS A 87 -11.09 -18.42 9.96
N ARG A 88 -10.14 -18.92 9.15
CA ARG A 88 -8.78 -18.36 8.99
C ARG A 88 -8.31 -18.42 7.56
N GLN A 89 -7.63 -17.38 7.09
CA GLN A 89 -6.97 -17.32 5.78
C GLN A 89 -5.68 -16.51 5.88
N GLN A 90 -4.63 -16.97 5.21
CA GLN A 90 -3.40 -16.20 5.05
C GLN A 90 -3.41 -15.51 3.68
N PHE A 91 -3.01 -14.25 3.67
CA PHE A 91 -2.84 -13.43 2.48
C PHE A 91 -1.37 -13.01 2.34
N ASP A 92 -0.91 -12.76 1.10
CA ASP A 92 0.43 -12.25 0.81
C ASP A 92 0.52 -10.71 0.94
N TRP A 93 -0.21 -10.17 1.90
CA TRP A 93 -0.31 -8.73 2.15
C TRP A 93 0.92 -8.18 2.88
N THR A 94 1.30 -6.95 2.53
CA THR A 94 2.31 -6.20 3.30
C THR A 94 1.68 -5.65 4.57
N TYR A 95 1.78 -6.41 5.67
CA TYR A 95 1.14 -6.05 6.95
C TYR A 95 1.59 -4.69 7.50
N THR A 96 2.87 -4.32 7.32
CA THR A 96 3.39 -3.01 7.73
C THR A 96 4.68 -2.65 6.99
N THR A 97 4.93 -1.35 6.82
CA THR A 97 6.21 -0.81 6.32
C THR A 97 7.27 -0.74 7.44
N PRO A 98 8.56 -0.47 7.13
CA PRO A 98 9.59 -0.24 8.15
C PRO A 98 9.30 0.91 9.14
N ARG A 99 8.29 1.75 8.87
CA ARG A 99 7.78 2.76 9.81
C ARG A 99 6.79 2.20 10.85
N MET A 100 6.47 0.91 10.80
CA MET A 100 5.59 0.20 11.74
C MET A 100 4.17 0.78 11.80
N ILE A 101 3.69 1.31 10.66
CA ILE A 101 2.32 1.79 10.51
C ILE A 101 1.39 0.56 10.44
N LEU A 102 0.53 0.42 11.45
CA LEU A 102 -0.34 -0.75 11.57
C LEU A 102 -1.56 -0.68 10.62
N PRO A 103 -2.10 -1.84 10.21
CA PRO A 103 -3.36 -1.92 9.47
C PRO A 103 -4.50 -1.20 10.19
N ARG A 104 -5.41 -0.60 9.41
CA ARG A 104 -6.68 -0.07 9.94
C ARG A 104 -7.82 -0.95 9.46
N LEU A 105 -8.65 -1.39 10.41
CA LEU A 105 -9.74 -2.34 10.19
C LEU A 105 -11.08 -1.69 10.54
N GLN A 106 -12.08 -1.85 9.67
CA GLN A 106 -13.47 -1.54 9.98
C GLN A 106 -14.37 -2.54 9.23
N ALA A 107 -15.34 -3.13 9.94
CA ALA A 107 -16.36 -3.96 9.30
C ALA A 107 -17.69 -3.21 9.25
N SER A 108 -18.36 -3.29 8.10
CA SER A 108 -19.63 -2.65 7.78
C SER A 108 -20.19 -3.19 6.46
N ASP A 109 -21.51 -3.22 6.34
CA ASP A 109 -22.26 -3.24 5.08
C ASP A 109 -21.86 -2.05 4.16
N TYR A 110 -20.89 -2.26 3.27
CA TYR A 110 -20.39 -1.27 2.29
C TYR A 110 -21.09 -1.40 0.95
N ASP A 111 -21.45 -2.61 0.57
CA ASP A 111 -22.08 -2.96 -0.71
C ASP A 111 -23.63 -2.85 -0.69
N LEU A 112 -24.22 -2.75 0.51
CA LEU A 112 -25.66 -2.62 0.80
C LEU A 112 -26.52 -3.87 0.54
N ASP A 113 -25.94 -5.07 0.61
CA ASP A 113 -26.69 -6.35 0.60
C ASP A 113 -27.22 -6.78 1.99
N GLY A 114 -26.63 -6.25 3.07
CA GLY A 114 -27.01 -6.53 4.46
C GLY A 114 -26.11 -7.52 5.22
N ALA A 115 -25.02 -8.00 4.61
CA ALA A 115 -23.87 -8.57 5.31
C ALA A 115 -22.95 -7.45 5.87
N ASP A 116 -21.84 -7.82 6.51
CA ASP A 116 -20.78 -6.88 6.93
C ASP A 116 -19.47 -7.32 6.27
N GLU A 117 -18.96 -6.54 5.32
CA GLU A 117 -17.62 -6.74 4.74
C GLU A 117 -16.55 -6.14 5.65
N LEU A 118 -15.34 -6.70 5.62
CA LEU A 118 -14.20 -6.15 6.35
C LEU A 118 -13.33 -5.30 5.41
N SER A 119 -13.31 -3.98 5.66
CA SER A 119 -12.28 -3.12 5.08
C SER A 119 -10.95 -3.26 5.82
N VAL A 120 -9.87 -3.35 5.06
CA VAL A 120 -8.48 -3.36 5.53
C VAL A 120 -7.71 -2.30 4.75
N ALA A 121 -7.27 -1.24 5.43
CA ALA A 121 -6.34 -0.27 4.88
C ALA A 121 -4.92 -0.60 5.39
N LEU A 122 -4.04 -1.02 4.49
CA LEU A 122 -2.64 -1.35 4.76
C LEU A 122 -1.74 -0.22 4.28
N ASN A 123 -0.84 0.29 5.12
CA ASN A 123 0.22 1.14 4.59
C ASN A 123 1.28 0.25 3.92
N VAL A 124 1.37 0.35 2.59
CA VAL A 124 2.26 -0.50 1.77
C VAL A 124 3.52 0.24 1.31
N ASP A 125 3.50 1.58 1.25
CA ASP A 125 4.67 2.40 0.97
C ASP A 125 4.74 3.60 1.93
N SER A 126 5.95 3.92 2.40
CA SER A 126 6.18 5.10 3.23
C SER A 126 7.62 5.60 3.21
N GLY A 127 7.77 6.92 3.13
CA GLY A 127 9.06 7.58 2.95
C GLY A 127 8.98 9.09 3.15
N THR A 128 9.96 9.82 2.63
CA THR A 128 9.86 11.28 2.46
C THR A 128 9.07 11.51 1.18
N GLY A 129 8.02 12.34 1.21
CA GLY A 129 7.15 12.58 0.04
C GLY A 129 6.28 11.38 -0.39
N LEU A 130 6.25 10.32 0.41
CA LEU A 130 5.65 9.03 0.05
C LEU A 130 4.89 8.45 1.25
N SER A 131 3.61 8.16 1.07
CA SER A 131 2.72 7.50 2.03
C SER A 131 1.54 6.93 1.25
N VAL A 132 1.59 5.64 0.92
CA VAL A 132 0.58 4.97 0.10
C VAL A 132 -0.05 3.85 0.92
N ASP A 133 -1.36 3.95 1.08
CA ASP A 133 -2.19 2.87 1.57
C ASP A 133 -2.79 2.05 0.41
N GLU A 134 -2.99 0.76 0.65
CA GLU A 134 -3.73 -0.19 -0.18
C GLU A 134 -5.04 -0.52 0.54
N LEU A 135 -6.16 -0.53 -0.19
CA LEU A 135 -7.49 -0.82 0.35
C LEU A 135 -7.95 -2.19 -0.13
N HIS A 136 -8.24 -3.07 0.81
CA HIS A 136 -8.93 -4.33 0.60
C HIS A 136 -10.35 -4.25 1.17
N ILE A 137 -11.31 -4.84 0.47
CA ILE A 137 -12.60 -5.24 1.02
C ILE A 137 -12.65 -6.77 1.01
N VAL A 138 -12.95 -7.34 2.19
CA VAL A 138 -12.87 -8.78 2.42
C VAL A 138 -14.25 -9.32 2.79
N GLU A 139 -14.73 -10.24 1.98
CA GLU A 139 -16.05 -10.86 2.11
C GLU A 139 -15.95 -12.30 2.64
N SER A 140 -17.04 -12.84 3.18
CA SER A 140 -17.10 -14.25 3.56
C SER A 140 -17.57 -15.13 2.40
N GLU A 141 -16.85 -16.23 2.14
CA GLU A 141 -17.36 -17.28 1.25
C GLU A 141 -18.69 -17.81 1.83
N GLY A 142 -19.79 -17.48 1.14
CA GLY A 142 -21.16 -17.60 1.63
C GLY A 142 -22.08 -16.52 1.05
N ASP A 143 -21.58 -15.28 0.96
CA ASP A 143 -22.35 -14.12 0.49
C ASP A 143 -22.16 -13.95 -1.03
N GLU A 144 -20.92 -13.98 -1.54
CA GLU A 144 -20.63 -14.13 -2.99
C GLU A 144 -20.42 -15.60 -3.45
N ALA A 145 -21.51 -16.36 -3.59
CA ALA A 145 -21.47 -17.72 -4.15
C ALA A 145 -21.36 -17.75 -5.71
N LYS A 146 -20.42 -16.99 -6.32
CA LYS A 146 -20.29 -16.91 -7.79
C LYS A 146 -18.87 -16.87 -8.41
N ALA A 147 -17.78 -17.09 -7.66
CA ALA A 147 -16.43 -17.05 -8.27
C ALA A 147 -15.38 -18.04 -7.72
N ALA A 148 -15.62 -19.36 -7.71
CA ALA A 148 -14.56 -20.38 -7.91
C ALA A 148 -15.09 -21.83 -8.01
N GLU A 149 -14.98 -22.48 -9.17
CA GLU A 149 -15.07 -23.95 -9.26
C GLU A 149 -13.71 -24.61 -8.92
N SER A 150 -13.36 -24.73 -7.64
CA SER A 150 -12.30 -25.67 -7.20
C SER A 150 -12.48 -26.15 -5.75
N ALA A 151 -13.20 -27.25 -5.58
CA ALA A 151 -13.60 -27.80 -4.28
C ALA A 151 -12.50 -28.55 -3.49
N ASP A 152 -11.25 -28.07 -3.49
CA ASP A 152 -10.12 -28.71 -2.79
C ASP A 152 -9.25 -27.76 -1.94
N SER A 153 -9.62 -26.47 -1.88
CA SER A 153 -9.22 -25.56 -0.79
C SER A 153 -10.31 -24.50 -0.60
N ALA A 154 -11.19 -24.68 0.38
CA ALA A 154 -12.17 -23.65 0.73
C ALA A 154 -11.41 -22.46 1.33
N THR A 155 -11.26 -21.39 0.56
CA THR A 155 -10.76 -20.09 0.99
C THR A 155 -11.92 -19.35 1.64
N PRO A 156 -12.02 -19.32 3.00
CA PRO A 156 -13.22 -18.84 3.68
C PRO A 156 -13.56 -17.37 3.46
N PHE A 157 -12.65 -16.60 2.82
CA PHE A 157 -12.81 -15.20 2.47
C PHE A 157 -12.37 -14.90 1.03
N VAL A 158 -13.04 -13.94 0.40
CA VAL A 158 -12.65 -13.33 -0.88
C VAL A 158 -12.02 -11.96 -0.59
N ASP A 159 -11.00 -11.56 -1.36
CA ASP A 159 -10.28 -10.29 -1.23
C ASP A 159 -10.41 -9.48 -2.52
N HIS A 160 -10.95 -8.26 -2.39
CA HIS A 160 -11.13 -7.31 -3.47
C HIS A 160 -10.25 -6.08 -3.17
N VAL A 161 -9.23 -5.87 -4.00
CA VAL A 161 -8.27 -4.77 -3.84
C VAL A 161 -8.69 -3.59 -4.71
N PHE A 162 -8.69 -2.36 -4.17
CA PHE A 162 -8.84 -1.18 -5.02
C PHE A 162 -7.51 -0.87 -5.72
N GLU A 163 -7.35 -1.47 -6.90
CA GLU A 163 -6.11 -1.45 -7.68
C GLU A 163 -5.59 -0.04 -7.98
N LYS A 164 -4.28 0.12 -7.88
CA LYS A 164 -3.60 1.41 -8.05
C LYS A 164 -3.87 2.08 -9.40
N ASP A 165 -3.79 1.30 -10.47
CA ASP A 165 -3.99 1.83 -11.82
C ASP A 165 -5.46 2.24 -12.06
N ASP A 166 -6.42 1.66 -11.32
CA ASP A 166 -7.83 2.02 -11.41
C ASP A 166 -8.12 3.33 -10.66
N TYR A 167 -7.81 3.44 -9.36
CA TYR A 167 -8.10 4.69 -8.63
C TYR A 167 -7.35 5.89 -9.22
N LEU A 168 -6.14 5.71 -9.76
CA LEU A 168 -5.39 6.77 -10.46
C LEU A 168 -6.03 7.13 -11.81
N ALA A 169 -6.58 6.16 -12.55
CA ALA A 169 -7.32 6.44 -13.78
C ALA A 169 -8.64 7.19 -13.49
N GLN A 170 -9.40 6.77 -12.48
CA GLN A 170 -10.63 7.44 -12.06
C GLN A 170 -10.36 8.88 -11.60
N LEU A 171 -9.34 9.10 -10.76
CA LEU A 171 -8.92 10.42 -10.32
C LEU A 171 -8.42 11.29 -11.48
N GLY A 172 -7.59 10.74 -12.36
CA GLY A 172 -7.07 11.43 -13.55
C GLY A 172 -8.17 11.86 -14.53
N ASN A 173 -9.22 11.06 -14.68
CA ASN A 173 -10.39 11.39 -15.50
C ASN A 173 -11.30 12.46 -14.86
N ALA A 174 -11.34 12.56 -13.54
CA ALA A 174 -12.11 13.58 -12.82
C ALA A 174 -11.47 14.98 -12.83
N LEU A 175 -10.20 15.06 -13.24
CA LEU A 175 -9.35 16.23 -13.09
C LEU A 175 -9.01 16.92 -14.41
N THR A 176 -8.89 18.25 -14.34
CA THR A 176 -8.18 19.05 -15.33
C THR A 176 -7.41 20.15 -14.62
N PHE A 177 -6.22 20.47 -15.10
CA PHE A 177 -5.38 21.52 -14.54
C PHE A 177 -4.87 22.45 -15.63
N LYS A 178 -4.87 23.75 -15.33
CA LYS A 178 -4.34 24.82 -16.19
C LYS A 178 -3.64 25.87 -15.36
N THR A 179 -2.70 26.60 -15.96
CA THR A 179 -2.00 27.70 -15.29
C THR A 179 -2.32 29.04 -15.96
N SER A 180 -2.22 30.13 -15.19
CA SER A 180 -2.28 31.49 -15.72
C SER A 180 -1.42 32.43 -14.88
N GLU A 181 -0.78 33.41 -15.51
CA GLU A 181 -0.15 34.52 -14.80
C GLU A 181 -1.10 35.72 -14.74
N VAL A 182 -1.19 36.38 -13.57
CA VAL A 182 -1.90 37.65 -13.39
C VAL A 182 -1.00 38.58 -12.56
N ASP A 183 -0.68 39.75 -13.10
CA ASP A 183 0.18 40.77 -12.46
C ASP A 183 1.54 40.22 -11.95
N GLY A 184 2.11 39.25 -12.66
CA GLY A 184 3.38 38.57 -12.33
C GLY A 184 3.26 37.39 -11.36
N GLU A 185 2.06 37.10 -10.84
CA GLU A 185 1.80 35.97 -9.96
C GLU A 185 1.21 34.79 -10.73
N LEU A 186 1.84 33.62 -10.61
CA LEU A 186 1.35 32.37 -11.18
C LEU A 186 0.20 31.79 -10.36
N PHE A 187 -0.85 31.36 -11.04
CA PHE A 187 -2.00 30.66 -10.47
C PHE A 187 -2.26 29.33 -11.17
N GLY A 188 -2.63 28.33 -10.40
CA GLY A 188 -3.21 27.07 -10.87
C GLY A 188 -4.74 27.16 -10.87
N HIS A 189 -5.36 26.52 -11.85
CA HIS A 189 -6.80 26.35 -11.98
C HIS A 189 -7.08 24.85 -12.00
N LEU A 190 -7.51 24.33 -10.86
CA LEU A 190 -7.87 22.93 -10.70
C LEU A 190 -9.37 22.79 -10.98
N THR A 191 -9.73 22.12 -12.07
CA THR A 191 -11.11 21.77 -12.37
C THR A 191 -11.39 20.35 -11.89
N LEU A 192 -12.43 20.20 -11.07
CA LEU A 192 -12.88 18.95 -10.46
C LEU A 192 -14.41 18.91 -10.53
N ASN A 193 -15.00 17.85 -11.10
CA ASN A 193 -16.45 17.75 -11.35
C ASN A 193 -17.07 18.96 -12.11
N GLY A 194 -16.26 19.70 -12.88
CA GLY A 194 -16.66 20.90 -13.61
C GLY A 194 -16.64 22.21 -12.80
N GLU A 195 -16.44 22.15 -11.48
CA GLU A 195 -16.12 23.33 -10.68
C GLU A 195 -14.61 23.62 -10.78
N THR A 196 -14.20 24.90 -10.78
CA THR A 196 -12.79 25.28 -10.90
C THR A 196 -12.33 26.12 -9.71
N THR A 197 -11.36 25.58 -8.96
CA THR A 197 -10.69 26.28 -7.87
C THR A 197 -9.41 26.95 -8.37
N LYS A 198 -9.24 28.24 -8.07
CA LYS A 198 -8.03 28.99 -8.35
C LYS A 198 -7.11 29.00 -7.12
N VAL A 199 -5.88 28.51 -7.27
CA VAL A 199 -4.85 28.47 -6.22
C VAL A 199 -3.65 29.34 -6.61
N SER A 200 -3.05 30.06 -5.65
CA SER A 200 -1.79 30.78 -5.90
C SER A 200 -0.63 29.78 -5.88
N LEU A 201 0.26 29.87 -6.86
CA LEU A 201 1.47 29.03 -6.98
C LEU A 201 2.75 29.84 -6.78
N LYS A 202 2.62 31.04 -6.19
CA LYS A 202 3.69 32.02 -5.99
C LYS A 202 4.91 31.46 -5.24
N SER A 203 4.66 30.65 -4.21
CA SER A 203 5.70 29.96 -3.43
C SER A 203 6.59 29.08 -4.33
N PHE A 204 5.96 28.31 -5.22
CA PHE A 204 6.64 27.42 -6.17
C PHE A 204 7.34 28.18 -7.30
N GLN A 205 6.76 29.29 -7.77
CA GLN A 205 7.33 30.15 -8.83
C GLN A 205 8.71 30.71 -8.47
N THR A 206 9.00 30.94 -7.17
CA THR A 206 10.29 31.46 -6.69
C THR A 206 11.17 30.43 -5.99
N GLY A 207 10.61 29.27 -5.61
CA GLY A 207 11.33 28.25 -4.82
C GLY A 207 12.20 27.31 -5.65
N TYR A 208 11.97 27.21 -6.96
CA TYR A 208 12.54 26.16 -7.81
C TYR A 208 13.17 26.68 -9.09
N ASN A 209 14.12 25.92 -9.65
CA ASN A 209 14.83 26.25 -10.89
C ASN A 209 14.22 25.51 -12.10
N GLY A 210 12.97 25.85 -12.43
CA GLY A 210 12.22 25.30 -13.55
C GLY A 210 10.82 25.87 -13.65
N GLU A 211 10.18 25.71 -14.81
CA GLU A 211 8.81 26.17 -15.03
C GLU A 211 7.78 25.21 -14.43
N VAL A 212 6.66 25.74 -13.94
CA VAL A 212 5.51 24.94 -13.51
C VAL A 212 4.74 24.49 -14.73
N THR A 213 4.58 23.18 -14.88
CA THR A 213 3.84 22.60 -16.02
C THR A 213 2.35 22.46 -15.73
N GLU A 214 1.53 22.29 -16.77
CA GLU A 214 0.10 21.96 -16.63
C GLU A 214 -0.15 20.49 -16.25
N LYS A 215 0.88 19.74 -15.82
CA LYS A 215 0.73 18.36 -15.32
C LYS A 215 0.63 18.35 -13.81
N LEU A 216 -0.35 17.61 -13.31
CA LEU A 216 -0.43 17.22 -11.90
C LEU A 216 0.39 15.97 -11.64
N GLY A 217 0.93 15.86 -10.43
CA GLY A 217 1.44 14.63 -9.84
C GLY A 217 0.58 14.23 -8.65
N PHE A 218 0.18 12.96 -8.62
CA PHE A 218 -0.64 12.35 -7.57
C PHE A 218 -0.31 10.85 -7.48
N GLY A 219 -0.68 10.18 -6.38
CA GLY A 219 -0.43 8.75 -6.19
C GLY A 219 0.84 8.38 -5.41
N ALA A 220 1.63 9.35 -4.92
CA ALA A 220 2.65 9.13 -3.89
C ALA A 220 2.12 9.41 -2.47
N ILE A 221 1.01 10.14 -2.35
CA ILE A 221 0.27 10.33 -1.10
C ILE A 221 -1.14 9.82 -1.36
N VAL A 222 -1.48 8.66 -0.78
CA VAL A 222 -2.77 7.98 -0.90
C VAL A 222 -3.13 7.43 0.47
N GLY A 223 -4.29 7.80 1.00
CA GLY A 223 -4.81 7.29 2.27
C GLY A 223 -6.25 6.81 2.11
N PHE A 224 -6.58 5.71 2.77
CA PHE A 224 -7.95 5.18 2.81
C PHE A 224 -8.49 5.17 4.24
N GLU A 225 -9.67 5.76 4.45
CA GLU A 225 -10.36 5.78 5.73
C GLU A 225 -11.71 5.08 5.64
N ALA A 226 -11.99 4.22 6.61
CA ALA A 226 -13.21 3.43 6.66
C ALA A 226 -13.97 3.70 7.95
N SER A 227 -15.28 3.88 7.82
CA SER A 227 -16.23 4.09 8.91
C SER A 227 -17.52 3.33 8.62
N ALA A 228 -18.55 3.47 9.46
CA ALA A 228 -19.83 2.78 9.26
C ALA A 228 -20.48 3.18 7.93
N ASN A 229 -20.64 2.21 7.03
CA ASN A 229 -21.21 2.31 5.69
C ASN A 229 -20.60 3.45 4.84
N LYS A 230 -19.31 3.75 5.06
CA LYS A 230 -18.61 4.79 4.33
C LYS A 230 -17.10 4.57 4.25
N LEU A 231 -16.59 4.62 3.03
CA LEU A 231 -15.17 4.63 2.67
C LEU A 231 -14.79 6.00 2.08
N ILE A 232 -13.62 6.51 2.44
CA ILE A 232 -13.02 7.74 1.91
C ILE A 232 -11.63 7.41 1.36
N ALA A 233 -11.32 7.95 0.18
CA ALA A 233 -9.97 8.05 -0.34
C ALA A 233 -9.48 9.49 -0.26
N THR A 234 -8.23 9.68 0.17
CA THR A 234 -7.53 10.97 0.19
C THR A 234 -6.27 10.87 -0.67
N PHE A 235 -6.09 11.81 -1.58
CA PHE A 235 -4.96 11.87 -2.50
C PHE A 235 -4.24 13.22 -2.37
N GLY A 236 -2.94 13.21 -2.10
CA GLY A 236 -2.15 14.42 -2.24
C GLY A 236 -2.04 14.80 -3.72
N VAL A 237 -2.19 16.09 -4.02
CA VAL A 237 -2.07 16.64 -5.38
C VAL A 237 -0.98 17.70 -5.43
N GLY A 238 -0.01 17.48 -6.31
CA GLY A 238 1.10 18.38 -6.55
C GLY A 238 1.19 18.86 -7.99
N ILE A 239 1.89 19.96 -8.18
CA ILE A 239 2.32 20.42 -9.51
C ILE A 239 3.64 19.76 -9.90
N VAL A 240 3.81 19.48 -11.20
CA VAL A 240 5.10 19.07 -11.76
C VAL A 240 5.87 20.30 -12.22
N ILE A 241 7.07 20.50 -11.65
CA ILE A 241 8.00 21.59 -11.97
C ILE A 241 9.18 21.00 -12.75
N GLU A 242 9.63 21.67 -13.81
CA GLU A 242 10.81 21.23 -14.55
C GLU A 242 12.06 21.13 -13.65
N ASN A 243 12.91 20.13 -13.93
CA ASN A 243 14.12 19.82 -13.16
C ASN A 243 13.90 19.43 -11.68
N VAL A 244 12.66 19.33 -11.20
CA VAL A 244 12.32 18.80 -9.87
C VAL A 244 11.87 17.35 -10.02
N ALA A 245 12.43 16.44 -9.22
CA ALA A 245 12.18 15.01 -9.35
C ALA A 245 10.79 14.58 -8.82
N GLU A 246 10.26 15.30 -7.84
CA GLU A 246 9.03 14.98 -7.12
C GLU A 246 7.97 16.09 -7.30
N PRO A 247 6.68 15.77 -7.41
CA PRO A 247 5.61 16.76 -7.42
C PRO A 247 5.66 17.64 -6.17
N GLN A 248 5.36 18.92 -6.33
CA GLN A 248 5.27 19.85 -5.21
C GLN A 248 3.80 20.02 -4.83
N TYR A 249 3.45 19.47 -3.67
CA TYR A 249 2.08 19.43 -3.16
C TYR A 249 1.54 20.83 -2.85
N PHE A 250 0.26 21.04 -3.14
CA PHE A 250 -0.46 22.30 -2.91
C PHE A 250 -1.86 22.08 -2.34
N GLY A 251 -2.18 20.84 -1.94
CA GLY A 251 -3.51 20.44 -1.51
C GLY A 251 -3.79 18.95 -1.67
N GLU A 252 -4.98 18.57 -1.23
CA GLU A 252 -5.49 17.19 -1.23
C GLU A 252 -6.84 17.12 -1.93
N ILE A 253 -7.12 15.96 -2.53
CA ILE A 253 -8.45 15.58 -3.00
C ILE A 253 -8.98 14.47 -2.11
N GLN A 254 -10.17 14.67 -1.56
CA GLN A 254 -10.96 13.63 -0.92
C GLN A 254 -12.06 13.15 -1.87
N ALA A 255 -12.35 11.86 -1.87
CA ALA A 255 -13.45 11.25 -2.60
C ALA A 255 -14.17 10.21 -1.72
N ASP A 256 -15.48 10.07 -1.91
CA ASP A 256 -16.21 8.91 -1.37
C ASP A 256 -15.88 7.70 -2.27
N VAL A 257 -15.51 6.57 -1.67
CA VAL A 257 -15.31 5.29 -2.39
C VAL A 257 -16.59 4.49 -2.28
N GLY A 258 -17.24 4.23 -3.42
CA GLY A 258 -18.28 3.21 -3.52
C GLY A 258 -17.65 1.84 -3.77
N TYR A 259 -18.24 0.81 -3.17
CA TYR A 259 -17.90 -0.60 -3.37
C TYR A 259 -19.18 -1.36 -3.74
N LYS A 260 -19.12 -2.26 -4.73
CA LYS A 260 -20.24 -3.14 -5.08
C LYS A 260 -19.78 -4.35 -5.89
N ASP A 261 -20.16 -5.56 -5.48
CA ASP A 261 -19.89 -6.82 -6.20
C ASP A 261 -18.40 -6.94 -6.65
N GLY A 262 -17.46 -6.57 -5.78
CA GLY A 262 -16.02 -6.53 -6.06
C GLY A 262 -15.49 -5.34 -6.89
N GLU A 263 -16.35 -4.43 -7.36
CA GLU A 263 -15.97 -3.23 -8.13
C GLU A 263 -15.89 -1.97 -7.24
N PHE A 264 -14.98 -1.04 -7.59
CA PHE A 264 -14.72 0.21 -6.83
C PHE A 264 -14.95 1.46 -7.68
N GLN A 265 -15.58 2.50 -7.11
CA GLN A 265 -15.84 3.76 -7.81
C GLN A 265 -15.65 4.99 -6.92
N LEU A 266 -14.74 5.89 -7.32
CA LEU A 266 -14.57 7.21 -6.72
C LEU A 266 -15.74 8.14 -7.08
N SER A 267 -16.22 8.91 -6.11
CA SER A 267 -17.30 9.88 -6.27
C SER A 267 -17.19 11.05 -5.28
N SER A 268 -18.13 12.00 -5.33
CA SER A 268 -18.24 13.12 -4.36
C SER A 268 -16.96 13.95 -4.14
N PHE A 269 -16.08 14.01 -5.15
CA PHE A 269 -14.75 14.60 -5.01
C PHE A 269 -14.78 16.04 -4.47
N ARG A 270 -13.87 16.34 -3.53
CA ARG A 270 -13.63 17.67 -2.96
C ARG A 270 -12.14 17.96 -2.90
N PHE A 271 -11.75 19.19 -3.22
CA PHE A 271 -10.37 19.67 -3.09
C PHE A 271 -10.22 20.59 -1.88
N THR A 272 -9.11 20.44 -1.17
CA THR A 272 -8.67 21.35 -0.09
C THR A 272 -7.25 21.80 -0.43
N ALA A 273 -7.03 23.12 -0.50
CA ALA A 273 -5.68 23.66 -0.69
C ALA A 273 -4.87 23.60 0.61
N GLU A 274 -3.55 23.40 0.49
CA GLU A 274 -2.61 23.68 1.58
C GLU A 274 -2.41 25.21 1.72
N GLU A 275 -2.20 25.69 2.96
CA GLU A 275 -1.99 27.11 3.30
C GLU A 275 -0.51 27.55 3.25
#